data_AF-A0A928RQ43-F1
#
_entry.id   AF-A0A928RQ43-F1
#
_cell.length_a   1.000
_cell.length_b   1.000
_cell.length_c   1.000
_cell.angle_alpha   90.00
_cell.angle_beta   90.00
_cell.angle_gamma   90.00
#
_symmetry.space_group_name_H-M   'P 1'
#
loop_
_entity.id
_entity.type
_entity.pdbx_description
1 polymer ?
#
loop_
_entity_poly.entity_id
_entity_poly.type
_entity_poly.pdbx_seq_one_letter_code
_entity_poly.pdbx_strand_id
1 'polypeptide(L)'
;MREFFLWLFSENNSKMEITLFSIWHIFYLVLIIGGSVLIACLLKNKSQKAKDITLKIFAYLTIGLYVADFFIMPLSDSYNGISAYKLPFNICTMMAILVPFAQFNKKFAPIKSAIVTLSLASSLMWMVYPGSALGGQPPFSYIIFQTFMYHGFLFAWGFLSLALGSVKLEMKKIWKELIAILLMLAWAAFGNAVFQQYDWFFITGSTFPFIPKWLMPIVVVASVFGVCLVVYGLYYATKTVARKIKEKKKVSDSMKIIQKVLQDDRFAR
;
A
#
# COMPACT_ATOMS: atom_id res chain seq x y z
N MET A 1 -10.32 -29.01 10.43
CA MET A 1 -9.78 -27.69 10.03
C MET A 1 -10.75 -26.89 9.17
N ARG A 2 -11.27 -27.44 8.06
CA ARG A 2 -12.30 -26.76 7.24
C ARG A 2 -13.51 -26.30 8.06
N GLU A 3 -14.13 -27.17 8.86
CA GLU A 3 -15.30 -26.81 9.68
C GLU A 3 -15.03 -25.66 10.67
N PHE A 4 -13.84 -25.61 11.28
CA PHE A 4 -13.45 -24.50 12.16
C PHE A 4 -13.27 -23.19 11.37
N PHE A 5 -12.67 -23.27 10.17
CA PHE A 5 -12.50 -22.13 9.29
C PHE A 5 -13.84 -21.59 8.79
N LEU A 6 -14.74 -22.50 8.40
CA LEU A 6 -16.11 -22.15 8.07
C LEU A 6 -16.78 -21.55 9.28
N TRP A 7 -16.73 -22.11 10.48
CA TRP A 7 -17.30 -21.47 11.67
C TRP A 7 -16.77 -20.04 11.92
N LEU A 8 -15.48 -19.79 11.71
CA LEU A 8 -14.83 -18.50 11.94
C LEU A 8 -15.20 -17.43 10.89
N PHE A 9 -15.38 -17.84 9.63
CA PHE A 9 -15.63 -16.95 8.49
C PHE A 9 -17.03 -17.12 7.87
N SER A 10 -17.83 -18.04 8.41
CA SER A 10 -19.21 -18.35 8.05
C SER A 10 -20.01 -17.10 8.25
N GLU A 11 -20.80 -16.79 7.23
CA GLU A 11 -21.79 -15.73 7.22
C GLU A 11 -22.87 -16.05 8.27
N ASN A 12 -22.56 -15.88 9.55
CA ASN A 12 -23.55 -15.94 10.62
C ASN A 12 -24.46 -14.70 10.46
N ASN A 13 -25.43 -14.80 9.55
CA ASN A 13 -26.62 -13.96 9.41
C ASN A 13 -26.42 -12.43 9.46
N SER A 14 -25.25 -11.91 9.11
CA SER A 14 -25.10 -10.46 8.99
C SER A 14 -25.70 -10.02 7.66
N LYS A 15 -26.90 -9.44 7.68
CA LYS A 15 -27.46 -8.63 6.56
C LYS A 15 -26.62 -7.38 6.24
N MET A 16 -25.44 -7.26 6.83
CA MET A 16 -24.55 -6.12 6.68
C MET A 16 -23.52 -6.47 5.62
N GLU A 17 -23.57 -5.75 4.52
CA GLU A 17 -22.57 -5.82 3.46
C GLU A 17 -21.55 -4.70 3.66
N ILE A 18 -20.30 -4.96 3.33
CA ILE A 18 -19.31 -3.90 3.24
C ILE A 18 -19.47 -3.17 1.90
N THR A 19 -19.92 -1.93 1.96
CA THR A 19 -19.97 -1.04 0.79
C THR A 19 -18.86 0.00 0.87
N LEU A 20 -18.60 0.66 -0.26
CA LEU A 20 -17.67 1.78 -0.32
C LEU A 20 -18.09 2.85 0.69
N PHE A 21 -17.15 3.22 1.57
CA PHE A 21 -17.34 4.19 2.67
C PHE A 21 -18.35 3.78 3.76
N SER A 22 -18.73 2.51 3.83
CA SER A 22 -19.41 1.98 5.02
C SER A 22 -18.55 2.12 6.28
N ILE A 23 -19.17 2.04 7.46
CA ILE A 23 -18.44 2.12 8.74
C ILE A 23 -17.33 1.07 8.84
N TRP A 24 -17.56 -0.14 8.31
CA TRP A 24 -16.58 -1.21 8.28
C TRP A 24 -15.42 -0.89 7.32
N HIS A 25 -15.72 -0.30 6.16
CA HIS A 25 -14.67 0.17 5.26
C HIS A 25 -13.78 1.21 5.92
N ILE A 26 -14.39 2.23 6.54
CA ILE A 26 -13.68 3.29 7.27
C ILE A 26 -12.84 2.70 8.41
N PHE A 27 -13.40 1.73 9.15
CA PHE A 27 -12.68 1.03 10.21
C PHE A 27 -11.40 0.36 9.70
N TYR A 28 -11.46 -0.42 8.59
CA TYR A 28 -10.26 -1.02 8.00
C TYR A 28 -9.24 0.02 7.52
N LEU A 29 -9.70 1.12 6.91
CA LEU A 29 -8.81 2.21 6.50
C LEU A 29 -8.08 2.83 7.69
N VAL A 30 -8.80 3.10 8.79
CA VAL A 30 -8.22 3.65 10.02
C VAL A 30 -7.22 2.66 10.62
N LEU A 31 -7.52 1.37 10.65
CA LEU A 31 -6.58 0.36 11.14
C LEU A 31 -5.29 0.32 10.32
N ILE A 32 -5.39 0.30 8.99
CA ILE A 32 -4.22 0.20 8.11
C ILE A 32 -3.40 1.49 8.14
N ILE A 33 -4.04 2.64 7.87
CA ILE A 33 -3.34 3.92 7.78
C ILE A 33 -2.90 4.38 9.17
N GLY A 34 -3.80 4.34 10.15
CA GLY A 34 -3.52 4.71 11.54
C GLY A 34 -2.46 3.79 12.16
N GLY A 35 -2.56 2.48 11.95
CA GLY A 35 -1.55 1.51 12.41
C GLY A 35 -0.17 1.78 11.78
N SER A 36 -0.12 2.06 10.48
CA SER A 36 1.13 2.39 9.79
C SER A 36 1.77 3.68 10.32
N VAL A 37 0.96 4.72 10.56
CA VAL A 37 1.41 5.99 11.16
C VAL A 37 1.89 5.77 12.60
N LEU A 38 1.15 5.00 13.40
CA LEU A 38 1.54 4.67 14.77
C LEU A 38 2.89 3.97 14.82
N ILE A 39 3.10 2.95 13.97
CA ILE A 39 4.37 2.23 13.86
C ILE A 39 5.49 3.19 13.44
N ALA A 40 5.26 4.08 12.46
CA ALA A 40 6.24 5.07 12.05
C ALA A 40 6.64 6.01 13.20
N CYS A 41 5.66 6.47 13.99
CA CYS A 41 5.89 7.30 15.17
C CYS A 41 6.69 6.57 16.24
N LEU A 42 6.33 5.32 16.57
CA LEU A 42 7.03 4.48 17.54
C LEU A 42 8.48 4.21 17.14
N LEU A 43 8.76 4.11 15.83
CA LEU A 43 10.09 3.83 15.30
C LEU A 43 10.93 5.08 15.01
N LYS A 44 10.35 6.28 15.02
CA LYS A 44 11.03 7.52 14.64
C LYS A 44 12.38 7.71 15.33
N ASN A 45 12.39 7.49 16.65
CA ASN A 45 13.55 7.65 17.54
C ASN A 45 14.28 6.34 17.86
N LYS A 46 13.93 5.23 17.18
CA LYS A 46 14.59 3.94 17.35
C LYS A 46 15.79 3.81 16.42
N SER A 47 16.67 2.84 16.72
CA SER A 47 17.87 2.55 15.94
C SER A 47 17.56 2.15 14.50
N GLN A 48 18.51 2.34 13.59
CA GLN A 48 18.36 1.92 12.19
C GLN A 48 18.12 0.41 12.08
N LYS A 49 18.78 -0.38 12.93
CA LYS A 49 18.58 -1.83 13.03
C LYS A 49 17.11 -2.18 13.32
N ALA A 50 16.45 -1.49 14.25
CA ALA A 50 15.04 -1.74 14.56
C ALA A 50 14.13 -1.40 13.36
N LYS A 51 14.37 -0.27 12.69
CA LYS A 51 13.64 0.13 11.48
C LYS A 51 13.78 -0.90 10.37
N ASP A 52 15.00 -1.38 10.13
CA ASP A 52 15.29 -2.38 9.11
C ASP A 52 14.64 -3.73 9.44
N ILE A 53 14.66 -4.15 10.70
CA ILE A 53 13.95 -5.37 11.15
C ILE A 53 12.45 -5.24 10.90
N THR A 54 11.83 -4.11 11.26
CA THR A 54 10.40 -3.90 11.00
C THR A 54 10.09 -4.02 9.51
N LEU A 55 10.88 -3.38 8.64
CA LEU A 55 10.67 -3.48 7.19
C LEU A 55 10.83 -4.91 6.66
N LYS A 56 11.75 -5.70 7.24
CA LYS A 56 11.91 -7.12 6.92
C LYS A 56 10.70 -7.94 7.36
N ILE A 57 10.14 -7.66 8.55
CA ILE A 57 8.92 -8.32 9.04
C ILE A 57 7.76 -8.06 8.08
N PHE A 58 7.50 -6.80 7.71
CA PHE A 58 6.44 -6.48 6.75
C PHE A 58 6.68 -7.13 5.39
N ALA A 59 7.91 -7.19 4.90
CA ALA A 59 8.24 -7.89 3.65
C ALA A 59 7.99 -9.41 3.74
N TYR A 60 8.26 -10.03 4.89
CA TYR A 60 7.89 -11.43 5.12
C TYR A 60 6.38 -11.61 5.24
N LEU A 61 5.66 -10.68 5.88
CA LEU A 61 4.21 -10.75 6.01
C LEU A 61 3.52 -10.62 4.64
N THR A 62 4.02 -9.77 3.73
CA THR A 62 3.44 -9.65 2.38
C THR A 62 3.56 -10.94 1.58
N ILE A 63 4.74 -11.55 1.54
CA ILE A 63 4.94 -12.81 0.80
C ILE A 63 4.36 -14.02 1.55
N GLY A 64 4.43 -14.03 2.88
CA GLY A 64 3.89 -15.09 3.72
C GLY A 64 2.38 -15.17 3.61
N LEU A 65 1.68 -14.04 3.62
CA LEU A 65 0.25 -14.00 3.40
C LEU A 65 -0.12 -14.41 1.96
N TYR A 66 0.66 -13.97 0.96
CA TYR A 66 0.50 -14.41 -0.42
C TYR A 66 0.58 -15.93 -0.56
N VAL A 67 1.62 -16.55 0.01
CA VAL A 67 1.81 -18.01 -0.03
C VAL A 67 0.73 -18.73 0.77
N ALA A 68 0.39 -18.24 1.97
CA ALA A 68 -0.65 -18.84 2.81
C ALA A 68 -2.02 -18.86 2.12
N ASP A 69 -2.33 -17.85 1.32
CA ASP A 69 -3.59 -17.74 0.56
C ASP A 69 -3.81 -18.94 -0.38
N PHE A 70 -2.76 -19.52 -0.98
CA PHE A 70 -2.87 -20.72 -1.81
C PHE A 70 -3.35 -21.96 -1.03
N PHE A 71 -3.09 -22.00 0.27
CA PHE A 71 -3.50 -23.11 1.14
C PHE A 71 -4.81 -22.83 1.88
N ILE A 72 -5.10 -21.56 2.18
CA ILE A 72 -6.28 -21.17 2.96
C ILE A 72 -7.50 -20.98 2.05
N MET A 73 -7.34 -20.42 0.85
CA MET A 73 -8.46 -20.17 -0.07
C MET A 73 -9.33 -21.39 -0.36
N PRO A 74 -8.78 -22.61 -0.62
CA PRO A 74 -9.59 -23.80 -0.83
C PRO A 74 -10.44 -24.23 0.38
N LEU A 75 -10.18 -23.68 1.57
CA LEU A 75 -10.94 -23.95 2.78
C LEU A 75 -12.13 -23.00 2.96
N SER A 76 -12.24 -21.95 2.14
CA SER A 76 -13.32 -20.96 2.15
C SER A 76 -14.48 -21.40 1.25
N ASP A 77 -15.71 -21.28 1.72
CA ASP A 77 -16.92 -21.64 0.93
C ASP A 77 -17.10 -20.80 -0.34
N SER A 78 -16.41 -19.67 -0.46
CA SER A 78 -16.46 -18.83 -1.65
C SER A 78 -15.67 -19.39 -2.83
N TYR A 79 -14.84 -20.43 -2.64
CA TYR A 79 -13.95 -20.95 -3.68
C TYR A 79 -13.87 -22.48 -3.71
N ASN A 80 -14.26 -23.09 -4.84
CA ASN A 80 -14.01 -24.51 -5.14
C ASN A 80 -12.61 -24.72 -5.75
N GLY A 81 -11.56 -24.19 -5.10
CA GLY A 81 -10.18 -24.29 -5.54
C GLY A 81 -9.42 -22.96 -5.50
N ILE A 82 -8.23 -22.91 -6.12
CA ILE A 82 -7.43 -21.68 -6.17
C ILE A 82 -7.91 -20.81 -7.33
N SER A 83 -8.27 -19.56 -7.04
CA SER A 83 -8.57 -18.56 -8.07
C SER A 83 -7.28 -18.17 -8.81
N ALA A 84 -7.28 -18.24 -10.14
CA ALA A 84 -6.12 -17.82 -10.92
C ALA A 84 -5.83 -16.31 -10.75
N TYR A 85 -6.78 -15.49 -10.27
CA TYR A 85 -6.50 -14.10 -9.88
C TYR A 85 -5.37 -13.96 -8.84
N LYS A 86 -4.98 -15.05 -8.15
CA LYS A 86 -3.83 -15.12 -7.24
C LYS A 86 -2.49 -15.32 -7.94
N LEU A 87 -2.48 -15.64 -9.23
CA LEU A 87 -1.24 -15.65 -10.01
C LEU A 87 -0.62 -14.25 -10.06
N PRO A 88 0.72 -14.14 -10.20
CA PRO A 88 1.43 -12.87 -10.11
C PRO A 88 1.31 -12.01 -11.37
N PHE A 89 0.14 -12.00 -12.03
CA PHE A 89 -0.14 -11.17 -13.20
C PHE A 89 -0.81 -9.84 -12.82
N ASN A 90 -1.28 -9.68 -11.58
CA ASN A 90 -1.80 -8.41 -11.07
C ASN A 90 -0.69 -7.61 -10.37
N ILE A 91 -0.79 -6.28 -10.38
CA ILE A 91 0.17 -5.41 -9.68
C ILE A 91 0.27 -5.75 -8.20
N CYS A 92 -0.88 -5.99 -7.55
CA CYS A 92 -0.92 -6.32 -6.13
C CYS A 92 -0.15 -7.62 -5.85
N THR A 93 -0.45 -8.71 -6.57
CA THR A 93 0.17 -10.03 -6.40
C THR A 93 1.66 -10.01 -6.77
N MET A 94 2.04 -9.29 -7.82
CA MET A 94 3.45 -9.11 -8.16
C MET A 94 4.23 -8.33 -7.10
N MET A 95 3.63 -7.31 -6.49
CA MET A 95 4.32 -6.56 -5.43
C MET A 95 4.62 -7.43 -4.20
N ALA A 96 3.77 -8.41 -3.82
CA ALA A 96 4.14 -9.32 -2.72
C ALA A 96 5.41 -10.13 -3.01
N ILE A 97 5.68 -10.42 -4.28
CA ILE A 97 6.91 -11.09 -4.73
C ILE A 97 8.07 -10.10 -4.78
N LEU A 98 7.87 -8.91 -5.36
CA LEU A 98 8.96 -7.93 -5.55
C LEU A 98 9.39 -7.23 -4.25
N VAL A 99 8.50 -7.10 -3.27
CA VAL A 99 8.81 -6.51 -1.95
C VAL A 99 9.95 -7.23 -1.21
N PRO A 100 9.94 -8.56 -1.00
CA PRO A 100 11.06 -9.25 -0.37
C PRO A 100 12.34 -9.13 -1.21
N PHE A 101 12.27 -9.18 -2.54
CA PHE A 101 13.47 -8.94 -3.37
C PHE A 101 14.03 -7.53 -3.14
N ALA A 102 13.18 -6.51 -3.12
CA ALA A 102 13.58 -5.13 -2.86
C ALA A 102 14.12 -4.92 -1.43
N GLN A 103 13.66 -5.72 -0.47
CA GLN A 103 14.05 -5.60 0.93
C GLN A 103 15.33 -6.37 1.27
N PHE A 104 15.53 -7.55 0.69
CA PHE A 104 16.63 -8.45 1.03
C PHE A 104 17.78 -8.44 0.01
N ASN A 105 17.54 -8.00 -1.23
CA ASN A 105 18.54 -8.04 -2.30
C ASN A 105 18.99 -6.63 -2.73
N LYS A 106 20.27 -6.32 -2.52
CA LYS A 106 20.88 -5.04 -2.92
C LYS A 106 20.81 -4.78 -4.43
N LYS A 107 20.73 -5.82 -5.27
CA LYS A 107 20.57 -5.67 -6.73
C LYS A 107 19.27 -4.95 -7.12
N PHE A 108 18.27 -4.97 -6.24
CA PHE A 108 16.99 -4.29 -6.46
C PHE A 108 16.99 -2.83 -5.98
N ALA A 109 18.08 -2.35 -5.36
CA ALA A 109 18.19 -0.96 -4.91
C ALA A 109 17.88 0.09 -6.00
N PRO A 110 18.29 -0.08 -7.28
CA PRO A 110 17.99 0.90 -8.34
C PRO A 110 16.50 1.08 -8.65
N ILE A 111 15.68 0.06 -8.37
CA ILE A 111 14.23 0.04 -8.66
C ILE A 111 13.37 0.03 -7.38
N LYS A 112 14.00 0.08 -6.20
CA LYS A 112 13.30 0.04 -4.91
C LYS A 112 12.29 1.17 -4.75
N SER A 113 12.57 2.37 -5.29
CA SER A 113 11.62 3.49 -5.27
C SER A 113 10.34 3.19 -6.06
N ALA A 114 10.46 2.56 -7.22
CA ALA A 114 9.32 2.16 -8.02
C ALA A 114 8.50 1.08 -7.30
N ILE A 115 9.15 0.07 -6.72
CA ILE A 115 8.47 -0.99 -5.95
C ILE A 115 7.73 -0.39 -4.74
N VAL A 116 8.37 0.51 -3.97
CA VAL A 116 7.72 1.22 -2.86
C VAL A 116 6.53 2.05 -3.33
N THR A 117 6.67 2.79 -4.42
CA THR A 117 5.59 3.65 -4.94
C THR A 117 4.43 2.81 -5.48
N LEU A 118 4.71 1.74 -6.21
CA LEU A 118 3.70 0.84 -6.73
C LEU A 118 3.00 0.05 -5.61
N SER A 119 3.72 -0.34 -4.55
CA SER A 119 3.12 -0.94 -3.35
C SER A 119 2.08 -0.01 -2.71
N LEU A 120 2.41 1.28 -2.60
CA LEU A 120 1.47 2.29 -2.11
C LEU A 120 0.31 2.49 -3.08
N ALA A 121 0.60 2.66 -4.38
CA ALA A 121 -0.42 2.92 -5.39
C ALA A 121 -1.42 1.78 -5.52
N SER A 122 -0.94 0.53 -5.62
CA SER A 122 -1.78 -0.66 -5.75
C SER A 122 -2.64 -0.87 -4.52
N SER A 123 -2.10 -0.68 -3.31
CA SER A 123 -2.89 -0.79 -2.09
C SER A 123 -3.92 0.32 -1.95
N LEU A 124 -3.57 1.57 -2.29
CA LEU A 124 -4.51 2.69 -2.24
C LEU A 124 -5.64 2.53 -3.25
N MET A 125 -5.37 2.04 -4.46
CA MET A 125 -6.42 1.78 -5.45
C MET A 125 -7.45 0.78 -4.93
N TRP A 126 -7.02 -0.31 -4.30
CA TRP A 126 -7.92 -1.30 -3.70
C TRP A 126 -8.62 -0.82 -2.44
N MET A 127 -7.95 -0.02 -1.63
CA MET A 127 -8.51 0.58 -0.42
C MET A 127 -9.50 1.72 -0.72
N VAL A 128 -9.41 2.40 -1.86
CA VAL A 128 -10.27 3.56 -2.18
C VAL A 128 -11.32 3.23 -3.25
N TYR A 129 -11.07 2.22 -4.09
CA TYR A 129 -12.04 1.73 -5.06
C TYR A 129 -12.31 0.21 -4.94
N PRO A 130 -12.83 -0.26 -3.81
CA PRO A 130 -13.26 -1.66 -3.63
C PRO A 130 -14.52 -2.07 -4.41
N GLY A 131 -15.12 -1.19 -5.22
CA GLY A 131 -16.48 -1.32 -5.73
C GLY A 131 -16.80 -2.63 -6.47
N SER A 132 -15.79 -3.30 -7.03
CA SER A 132 -15.96 -4.58 -7.73
C SER A 132 -15.59 -5.83 -6.93
N ALA A 133 -14.84 -5.75 -5.82
CA ALA A 133 -14.42 -6.95 -5.06
C ALA A 133 -14.89 -7.01 -3.61
N LEU A 134 -15.36 -5.90 -3.02
CA LEU A 134 -15.94 -5.93 -1.68
C LEU A 134 -17.47 -5.82 -1.68
N GLY A 135 -18.08 -5.39 -2.79
CA GLY A 135 -19.53 -5.26 -2.89
C GLY A 135 -20.24 -6.59 -2.68
N GLY A 136 -21.20 -6.62 -1.76
CA GLY A 136 -21.99 -7.82 -1.45
C GLY A 136 -21.31 -8.83 -0.54
N GLN A 137 -20.15 -8.51 0.05
CA GLN A 137 -19.45 -9.43 0.97
C GLN A 137 -19.66 -9.02 2.43
N PRO A 138 -19.78 -9.97 3.38
CA PRO A 138 -19.82 -9.66 4.81
C PRO A 138 -18.49 -9.05 5.29
N PRO A 139 -18.51 -8.02 6.17
CA PRO A 139 -17.32 -7.33 6.67
C PRO A 139 -16.25 -8.20 7.32
N PHE A 140 -16.65 -9.38 7.82
CA PHE A 140 -15.76 -10.34 8.51
C PHE A 140 -15.56 -11.63 7.72
N SER A 141 -15.94 -11.65 6.44
CA SER A 141 -15.66 -12.79 5.57
C SER A 141 -14.18 -12.94 5.27
N TYR A 142 -13.79 -14.15 4.87
CA TYR A 142 -12.42 -14.45 4.45
C TYR A 142 -11.91 -13.48 3.37
N ILE A 143 -12.75 -13.20 2.35
CA ILE A 143 -12.39 -12.32 1.23
C ILE A 143 -12.03 -10.93 1.72
N ILE A 144 -12.83 -10.37 2.63
CA ILE A 144 -12.59 -9.04 3.19
C ILE A 144 -11.32 -9.02 4.03
N PHE A 145 -11.17 -9.98 4.95
CA PHE A 145 -9.99 -10.04 5.81
C PHE A 145 -8.70 -10.23 4.99
N GLN A 146 -8.71 -11.18 4.05
CA GLN A 146 -7.59 -11.44 3.15
C GLN A 146 -7.24 -10.18 2.34
N THR A 147 -8.24 -9.50 1.77
CA THR A 147 -8.02 -8.31 0.94
C THR A 147 -7.39 -7.18 1.76
N PHE A 148 -7.95 -6.84 2.93
CA PHE A 148 -7.43 -5.74 3.75
C PHE A 148 -6.09 -6.07 4.40
N MET A 149 -5.86 -7.30 4.85
CA MET A 149 -4.57 -7.71 5.41
C MET A 149 -3.47 -7.65 4.36
N TYR A 150 -3.75 -8.15 3.17
CA TYR A 150 -2.80 -8.17 2.06
C TYR A 150 -2.41 -6.76 1.62
N HIS A 151 -3.40 -5.93 1.27
CA HIS A 151 -3.15 -4.57 0.84
C HIS A 151 -2.64 -3.70 2.00
N GLY A 152 -3.04 -4.00 3.23
CA GLY A 152 -2.60 -3.33 4.44
C GLY A 152 -1.12 -3.54 4.72
N PHE A 153 -0.61 -4.78 4.66
CA PHE A 153 0.83 -5.04 4.80
C PHE A 153 1.64 -4.43 3.67
N LEU A 154 1.13 -4.50 2.44
CA LEU A 154 1.78 -3.90 1.28
C LEU A 154 1.86 -2.36 1.39
N PHE A 155 0.77 -1.74 1.83
CA PHE A 155 0.71 -0.31 2.12
C PHE A 155 1.68 0.07 3.24
N ALA A 156 1.63 -0.66 4.37
CA ALA A 156 2.47 -0.41 5.54
C ALA A 156 3.95 -0.51 5.18
N TRP A 157 4.37 -1.51 4.40
CA TRP A 157 5.74 -1.63 3.94
C TRP A 157 6.18 -0.43 3.09
N GLY A 158 5.37 -0.04 2.11
CA GLY A 158 5.66 1.12 1.25
C GLY A 158 5.71 2.43 2.04
N PHE A 159 4.72 2.64 2.91
CA PHE A 159 4.60 3.83 3.75
C PHE A 159 5.78 3.94 4.72
N LEU A 160 6.09 2.88 5.46
CA LEU A 160 7.20 2.83 6.41
C LEU A 160 8.54 3.00 5.70
N SER A 161 8.70 2.47 4.49
CA SER A 161 9.92 2.66 3.70
C SER A 161 10.20 4.15 3.42
N LEU A 162 9.16 4.94 3.16
CA LEU A 162 9.27 6.39 2.99
C LEU A 162 9.39 7.14 4.32
N ALA A 163 8.52 6.83 5.29
CA ALA A 163 8.43 7.53 6.57
C ALA A 163 9.69 7.36 7.43
N LEU A 164 10.32 6.18 7.37
CA LEU A 164 11.57 5.88 8.08
C LEU A 164 12.83 6.27 7.28
N GLY A 165 12.66 6.78 6.06
CA GLY A 165 13.76 7.26 5.21
C GLY A 165 14.61 6.15 4.57
N SER A 166 14.12 4.90 4.54
CA SER A 166 14.77 3.79 3.83
C SER A 166 14.80 4.03 2.32
N VAL A 167 13.79 4.72 1.79
CA VAL A 167 13.69 5.12 0.39
C VAL A 167 13.40 6.62 0.30
N LYS A 168 14.05 7.28 -0.66
CA LYS A 168 13.79 8.68 -1.00
C LYS A 168 13.22 8.73 -2.41
N LEU A 169 12.10 9.43 -2.56
CA LEU A 169 11.54 9.72 -3.87
C LEU A 169 12.23 10.94 -4.47
N GLU A 170 12.52 10.85 -5.77
CA GLU A 170 13.16 11.90 -6.56
C GLU A 170 12.32 12.14 -7.82
N MET A 171 11.66 13.30 -7.96
CA MET A 171 10.81 13.61 -9.13
C MET A 171 11.51 13.34 -10.48
N LYS A 172 12.82 13.63 -10.57
CA LYS A 172 13.62 13.40 -11.79
C LYS A 172 13.68 11.93 -12.21
N LYS A 173 13.39 11.00 -11.29
CA LYS A 173 13.42 9.55 -11.49
C LYS A 173 12.02 8.94 -11.60
N ILE A 174 10.95 9.76 -11.66
CA ILE A 174 9.56 9.27 -11.71
C ILE A 174 9.25 8.42 -12.95
N TRP A 175 10.06 8.56 -14.01
CA TRP A 175 9.99 7.71 -15.20
C TRP A 175 10.23 6.22 -14.88
N LYS A 176 10.89 5.89 -13.77
CA LYS A 176 11.09 4.51 -13.34
C LYS A 176 9.77 3.84 -12.97
N GLU A 177 8.87 4.57 -12.33
CA GLU A 177 7.52 4.13 -12.02
C GLU A 177 6.75 3.87 -13.32
N LEU A 178 6.85 4.78 -14.31
CA LEU A 178 6.22 4.57 -15.63
C LEU A 178 6.74 3.29 -16.31
N ILE A 179 8.06 3.07 -16.35
CA ILE A 179 8.62 1.85 -16.93
C ILE A 179 8.15 0.61 -16.17
N ALA A 180 8.14 0.66 -14.84
CA ALA A 180 7.65 -0.47 -14.04
C ALA A 180 6.18 -0.77 -14.34
N ILE A 181 5.32 0.24 -14.50
CA ILE A 181 3.92 0.09 -14.91
C ILE A 181 3.82 -0.54 -16.31
N LEU A 182 4.63 -0.10 -17.27
CA LEU A 182 4.63 -0.67 -18.62
C LEU A 182 5.08 -2.14 -18.63
N LEU A 183 6.08 -2.50 -17.83
CA LEU A 183 6.50 -3.89 -17.65
C LEU A 183 5.41 -4.73 -17.01
N MET A 184 4.71 -4.19 -16.00
CA MET A 184 3.56 -4.85 -15.38
C MET A 184 2.41 -5.04 -16.36
N LEU A 185 2.12 -4.04 -17.21
CA LEU A 185 1.12 -4.12 -18.26
C LEU A 185 1.45 -5.24 -19.26
N ALA A 186 2.69 -5.29 -19.74
CA ALA A 186 3.14 -6.35 -20.64
C ALA A 186 3.03 -7.74 -20.00
N TRP A 187 3.40 -7.86 -18.72
CA TRP A 187 3.28 -9.10 -17.96
C TRP A 187 1.82 -9.54 -17.74
N ALA A 188 0.94 -8.60 -17.41
CA ALA A 188 -0.49 -8.84 -17.27
C ALA A 188 -1.13 -9.24 -18.62
N ALA A 189 -0.73 -8.59 -19.71
CA ALA A 189 -1.19 -8.94 -21.06
C ALA A 189 -0.79 -10.37 -21.46
N PHE A 190 0.44 -10.80 -21.11
CA PHE A 190 0.86 -12.19 -21.27
C PHE A 190 -0.03 -13.15 -20.47
N GLY A 191 -0.32 -12.82 -19.20
CA GLY A 191 -1.27 -13.57 -18.38
C GLY A 191 -2.62 -13.71 -19.06
N ASN A 192 -3.24 -12.59 -19.45
CA ASN A 192 -4.57 -12.56 -20.08
C ASN A 192 -4.61 -13.37 -21.39
N ALA A 193 -3.51 -13.38 -22.16
CA ALA A 193 -3.41 -14.19 -23.38
C ALA A 193 -3.38 -15.70 -23.10
N VAL A 194 -2.72 -16.11 -22.01
CA VAL A 194 -2.61 -17.53 -21.60
C VAL A 194 -3.90 -18.00 -20.92
N PHE A 195 -4.52 -17.16 -20.07
CA PHE A 195 -5.74 -17.49 -19.33
C PHE A 195 -6.87 -16.54 -19.71
N GLN A 196 -7.50 -16.82 -20.85
CA GLN A 196 -8.45 -15.94 -21.56
C GLN A 196 -9.68 -15.49 -20.75
N GLN A 197 -10.02 -16.16 -19.64
CA GLN A 197 -11.13 -15.78 -18.77
C GLN A 197 -10.80 -14.71 -17.70
N TYR A 198 -9.55 -14.25 -17.61
CA TYR A 198 -9.12 -13.29 -16.59
C TYR A 198 -8.79 -11.93 -17.20
N ASP A 199 -9.07 -10.87 -16.43
CA ASP A 199 -8.69 -9.50 -16.77
C ASP A 199 -7.70 -8.94 -15.75
N TRP A 200 -6.48 -9.48 -15.75
CA TRP A 200 -5.41 -8.93 -14.94
C TRP A 200 -5.06 -7.53 -15.39
N PHE A 201 -4.90 -6.66 -14.41
CA PHE A 201 -4.63 -5.23 -14.61
C PHE A 201 -5.73 -4.50 -15.38
N PHE A 202 -6.93 -5.09 -15.50
CA PHE A 202 -8.14 -4.45 -16.05
C PHE A 202 -7.98 -3.94 -17.50
N ILE A 203 -7.16 -4.62 -18.28
CA ILE A 203 -6.79 -4.27 -19.66
C ILE A 203 -7.97 -4.49 -20.61
N THR A 204 -8.88 -5.41 -20.31
CA THR A 204 -9.99 -5.79 -21.22
C THR A 204 -11.27 -4.99 -21.00
N GLY A 205 -11.34 -4.15 -19.96
CA GLY A 205 -12.46 -3.23 -19.73
C GLY A 205 -13.41 -3.61 -18.60
N SER A 206 -13.11 -4.61 -17.77
CA SER A 206 -14.02 -5.06 -16.71
C SER A 206 -14.36 -3.98 -15.68
N THR A 207 -13.45 -3.03 -15.45
CA THR A 207 -13.56 -2.02 -14.39
C THR A 207 -14.21 -0.72 -14.85
N PHE A 208 -14.03 -0.35 -16.13
CA PHE A 208 -14.57 0.87 -16.71
C PHE A 208 -15.33 0.53 -17.99
N PRO A 209 -16.54 -0.06 -17.89
CA PRO A 209 -17.26 -0.59 -19.05
C PRO A 209 -17.72 0.51 -20.03
N PHE A 210 -17.71 1.77 -19.59
CA PHE A 210 -18.00 2.94 -20.42
C PHE A 210 -16.81 3.40 -21.29
N ILE A 211 -15.61 2.84 -21.07
CA ILE A 211 -14.40 3.17 -21.83
C ILE A 211 -14.23 2.12 -22.95
N PRO A 212 -13.99 2.55 -24.22
CA PRO A 212 -13.69 1.61 -25.30
C PRO A 212 -12.52 0.68 -24.95
N LYS A 213 -12.68 -0.63 -25.17
CA LYS A 213 -11.67 -1.66 -24.79
C LYS A 213 -10.26 -1.36 -25.30
N TRP A 214 -10.13 -0.81 -26.50
CA TRP A 214 -8.83 -0.47 -27.10
C TRP A 214 -8.10 0.68 -26.39
N LEU A 215 -8.82 1.54 -25.64
CA LEU A 215 -8.25 2.61 -24.82
C LEU A 215 -7.88 2.15 -23.40
N MET A 216 -8.41 1.02 -22.93
CA MET A 216 -8.22 0.54 -21.56
C MET A 216 -6.75 0.41 -21.12
N PRO A 217 -5.81 -0.12 -21.93
CA PRO A 217 -4.40 -0.17 -21.54
C PRO A 217 -3.84 1.21 -21.19
N ILE A 218 -4.19 2.23 -21.99
CA ILE A 218 -3.74 3.61 -21.79
C ILE A 218 -4.35 4.18 -20.51
N VAL A 219 -5.65 3.96 -20.30
CA VAL A 219 -6.37 4.44 -19.10
C VAL A 219 -5.78 3.83 -17.84
N VAL A 220 -5.55 2.51 -17.81
CA VAL A 220 -4.96 1.84 -16.64
C VAL A 220 -3.57 2.40 -16.33
N VAL A 221 -2.71 2.55 -17.35
CA VAL A 221 -1.38 3.15 -17.18
C VAL A 221 -1.50 4.57 -16.61
N ALA A 222 -2.38 5.39 -17.18
CA ALA A 222 -2.60 6.76 -16.74
C ALA A 222 -3.15 6.82 -15.30
N SER A 223 -4.08 5.95 -14.93
CA SER A 223 -4.66 5.87 -13.58
C SER A 223 -3.60 5.47 -12.56
N VAL A 224 -2.87 4.37 -12.79
CA VAL A 224 -1.84 3.90 -11.87
C VAL A 224 -0.71 4.94 -11.73
N PHE A 225 -0.27 5.52 -12.85
CA PHE A 225 0.75 6.57 -12.84
C PHE A 225 0.25 7.84 -12.15
N GLY A 226 -1.03 8.20 -12.33
CA GLY A 226 -1.70 9.28 -11.60
C GLY A 226 -1.65 9.08 -10.09
N VAL A 227 -1.91 7.86 -9.61
CA VAL A 227 -1.77 7.53 -8.18
C VAL A 227 -0.30 7.62 -7.73
N CYS A 228 0.67 7.21 -8.55
CA CYS A 228 2.09 7.45 -8.25
C CYS A 228 2.39 8.95 -8.11
N LEU A 229 1.87 9.81 -8.98
CA LEU A 229 2.01 11.27 -8.87
C LEU A 229 1.42 11.79 -7.56
N VAL A 230 0.27 11.27 -7.12
CA VAL A 230 -0.33 11.61 -5.82
C VAL A 230 0.60 11.21 -4.67
N VAL A 231 1.18 10.00 -4.69
CA VAL A 231 2.15 9.55 -3.68
C VAL A 231 3.37 10.48 -3.62
N TYR A 232 3.93 10.84 -4.77
CA TYR A 232 5.02 11.80 -4.87
C TYR A 232 4.60 13.19 -4.32
N GLY A 233 3.42 13.68 -4.70
CA GLY A 233 2.88 14.95 -4.21
C GLY A 233 2.75 14.99 -2.70
N LEU A 234 2.15 13.96 -2.10
CA LEU A 234 2.04 13.82 -0.63
C LEU A 234 3.42 13.75 0.05
N TYR A 235 4.37 13.02 -0.55
CA TYR A 235 5.73 12.94 -0.03
C TYR A 235 6.45 14.30 0.01
N TYR A 236 6.33 15.11 -1.05
CA TYR A 236 6.94 16.44 -1.07
C TYR A 236 6.18 17.47 -0.24
N ALA A 237 4.85 17.38 -0.17
CA ALA A 237 4.03 18.21 0.70
C ALA A 237 4.39 18.00 2.18
N THR A 238 4.46 16.75 2.63
CA THR A 238 4.83 16.40 4.02
C THR A 238 6.24 16.87 4.36
N LYS A 239 7.21 16.71 3.45
CA LYS A 239 8.57 17.27 3.62
C LYS A 239 8.58 18.79 3.75
N THR A 240 7.81 19.47 2.90
CA THR A 240 7.71 20.94 2.91
C THR A 240 7.13 21.45 4.21
N VAL A 241 6.03 20.83 4.69
CA VAL A 241 5.42 21.14 5.99
C VAL A 241 6.40 20.87 7.12
N ALA A 242 7.07 19.72 7.14
CA ALA A 242 8.04 19.38 8.17
C ALA A 242 9.22 20.37 8.22
N ARG A 243 9.69 20.85 7.06
CA ARG A 243 10.74 21.89 6.98
C ARG A 243 10.25 23.21 7.58
N LYS A 244 9.08 23.69 7.18
CA LYS A 244 8.49 24.93 7.72
C LYS A 244 8.29 24.87 9.24
N ILE A 245 7.87 23.72 9.79
CA ILE A 245 7.71 23.53 11.24
C ILE A 245 9.07 23.61 11.95
N LYS A 246 10.12 22.98 11.40
CA LYS A 246 11.48 23.05 11.97
C LYS A 246 12.05 24.47 11.96
N GLU A 247 11.86 25.19 10.86
CA GLU A 247 12.30 26.59 10.72
C GLU A 247 11.59 27.49 11.76
N LYS A 248 10.26 27.39 11.88
CA LYS A 248 9.50 28.12 12.91
C LYS A 248 9.98 27.80 14.33
N LYS A 249 10.24 26.53 14.63
CA LYS A 249 10.76 26.12 15.95
C LYS A 249 12.13 26.73 16.23
N LYS A 250 13.04 26.70 15.26
CA LYS A 250 14.39 27.30 15.39
C LYS A 250 14.32 28.81 15.67
N VAL A 251 13.44 29.53 14.98
CA VAL A 251 13.23 30.98 15.22
C VAL A 251 12.68 31.22 16.62
N SER A 252 11.65 30.47 17.04
CA SER A 252 11.08 30.57 18.37
C SER A 252 12.09 30.28 19.49
N ASP A 253 12.91 29.24 19.33
CA ASP A 253 13.95 28.89 20.30
C ASP A 253 15.03 30.00 20.37
N SER A 254 15.39 30.60 19.23
CA SER A 254 16.34 31.73 19.18
C SER A 254 15.79 32.98 19.87
N MET A 255 14.50 33.30 19.69
CA MET A 255 13.86 34.43 20.36
C MET A 255 13.80 34.24 21.89
N LYS A 256 13.55 33.03 22.37
CA LYS A 256 13.56 32.72 23.80
C LYS A 256 14.94 32.93 24.42
N ILE A 257 16.00 32.53 23.72
CA ILE A 257 17.38 32.76 24.17
C ILE A 257 17.67 34.27 24.27
N ILE A 258 17.31 35.04 23.24
CA ILE A 258 17.51 36.51 23.25
C ILE A 258 16.73 37.16 24.39
N GLN A 259 15.46 36.78 24.62
CA GLN A 259 14.66 37.32 25.71
C GLN A 259 15.25 37.01 27.09
N LYS A 260 15.79 35.80 27.27
CA LYS A 260 16.46 35.41 28.51
C LYS A 260 17.72 36.27 28.76
N VAL A 261 18.57 36.43 27.74
CA VAL A 261 19.76 37.29 27.84
C VAL A 261 19.38 38.73 28.21
N LEU A 262 18.36 39.30 27.55
CA LEU A 262 17.88 40.66 27.85
C LEU A 262 17.19 40.81 29.22
N GLN A 263 16.74 39.72 29.83
CA GLN A 263 16.22 39.72 31.20
C GLN A 263 17.38 39.65 32.20
N ASP A 264 18.34 38.75 31.99
CA ASP A 264 19.50 38.57 32.87
C ASP A 264 20.38 39.85 32.92
N ASP A 265 20.59 40.52 31.78
CA ASP A 265 21.34 41.79 31.73
C ASP A 265 20.63 42.96 32.46
N ARG A 266 19.31 42.88 32.63
CA ARG A 266 18.52 43.90 33.35
C ARG A 266 18.56 43.72 34.87
N PHE A 267 18.94 42.54 35.37
CA PHE A 267 19.13 42.31 36.81
C PHE A 267 20.59 42.52 37.26
N ALA A 268 21.52 42.69 36.32
CA ALA A 268 22.93 42.95 36.59
C ALA A 268 23.30 44.45 36.64
N ARG A 269 22.33 45.35 36.42
CA ARG A 269 22.45 46.82 36.56
C ARG A 269 21.52 47.32 37.64
#